data_AF-A0A958G9A5-F1
#
_entry.id   AF-A0A958G9A5-F1
#
_cell.length_a   1.000
_cell.length_b   1.000
_cell.length_c   1.000
_cell.angle_alpha   90.00
_cell.angle_beta   90.00
_cell.angle_gamma   90.00
#
_symmetry.space_group_name_H-M   'P 1'
#
loop_
_entity.id
_entity.type
_entity.pdbx_description
1 polymer ?
#
loop_
_entity_poly.entity_id
_entity_poly.type
_entity_poly.pdbx_seq_one_letter_code
_entity_poly.pdbx_strand_id
1 'polypeptide(L)'
;GDGSGLTGVDNQTLSLSGTQLSITDGNSVNLAGLKDNLGNHTATQSLDMNGKWLTNDANFNNGIFLQTNGHVGIGTADPQAKLDIRPGNDGDPNSDPTSMTGLNVDISTFGGAGSKFAALFLGGNVGIGTSNPTQAKVVINGSVLNTLSYGWLNSSGQTGGSGSPSTNPYSLYTNERIAASEFNAHSDMRIKNIKGTSDAADDLNTLMQIEITDYTLRDTVANGSTPQKKVIAQQVAQVYPQAVTTNLTEVVPDIYQRAEVKDGWIM
;
A
#
# COMPACT_ATOMS: atom_id res chain seq x y z
N GLY A 1 86.14 34.15 -34.74
CA GLY A 1 84.94 33.68 -34.05
C GLY A 1 83.82 34.61 -34.40
N ASP A 2 82.78 34.09 -35.05
CA ASP A 2 81.46 34.69 -35.10
C ASP A 2 80.43 33.57 -35.31
N GLY A 3 79.51 33.43 -34.37
CA GLY A 3 78.39 32.49 -34.47
C GLY A 3 77.24 33.15 -35.21
N SER A 4 76.74 32.52 -36.26
CA SER A 4 75.41 32.79 -36.84
C SER A 4 74.62 31.48 -36.93
N GLY A 5 73.62 31.34 -36.07
CA GLY A 5 72.69 30.21 -36.04
C GLY A 5 71.59 30.36 -37.10
N LEU A 6 71.27 29.24 -37.74
CA LEU A 6 70.28 29.06 -38.81
C LEU A 6 68.83 29.27 -38.32
N THR A 7 67.95 29.83 -39.16
CA THR A 7 66.48 29.72 -38.99
C THR A 7 65.85 29.23 -40.31
N GLY A 8 65.51 27.93 -40.39
CA GLY A 8 64.74 27.35 -41.49
C GLY A 8 63.24 27.31 -41.17
N VAL A 9 62.37 27.55 -42.17
CA VAL A 9 60.91 27.41 -42.06
C VAL A 9 60.35 26.75 -43.34
N ASP A 10 59.68 25.59 -43.20
CA ASP A 10 59.21 24.65 -44.26
C ASP A 10 57.65 24.67 -44.42
N ASN A 11 57.06 24.34 -45.61
CA ASN A 11 55.62 24.58 -45.92
C ASN A 11 54.89 23.49 -46.80
N GLN A 12 53.95 22.67 -46.27
CA GLN A 12 53.22 21.54 -46.96
C GLN A 12 51.67 21.49 -46.72
N THR A 13 50.87 20.73 -47.53
CA THR A 13 49.37 20.62 -47.45
C THR A 13 48.81 19.16 -47.50
N LEU A 14 47.69 18.82 -46.81
CA LEU A 14 47.07 17.47 -46.71
C LEU A 14 45.51 17.42 -46.81
N SER A 15 44.88 16.27 -47.17
CA SER A 15 43.40 16.08 -47.23
C SER A 15 42.87 14.68 -46.84
N LEU A 16 41.66 14.60 -46.26
CA LEU A 16 41.01 13.37 -45.76
C LEU A 16 39.60 13.14 -46.34
N SER A 17 39.26 11.88 -46.62
CA SER A 17 37.94 11.47 -47.12
C SER A 17 37.61 10.05 -46.65
N GLY A 18 36.49 9.88 -45.95
CA GLY A 18 36.10 8.61 -45.35
C GLY A 18 37.16 8.11 -44.37
N THR A 19 37.86 7.04 -44.73
CA THR A 19 38.91 6.40 -43.93
C THR A 19 40.31 6.63 -44.54
N GLN A 20 40.52 7.67 -45.36
CA GLN A 20 41.75 7.85 -46.15
C GLN A 20 42.31 9.29 -46.09
N LEU A 21 43.64 9.47 -46.19
CA LEU A 21 44.41 10.74 -46.05
C LEU A 21 45.46 10.95 -47.17
N SER A 22 45.77 12.17 -47.64
CA SER A 22 46.71 12.50 -48.75
C SER A 22 47.58 13.76 -48.49
N ILE A 23 48.79 13.90 -49.11
CA ILE A 23 49.76 15.05 -49.00
C ILE A 23 50.09 15.66 -50.38
N THR A 24 50.06 16.99 -50.46
CA THR A 24 50.57 17.78 -51.58
C THR A 24 52.09 17.62 -51.63
N ASP A 25 52.55 17.03 -52.72
CA ASP A 25 53.94 16.62 -52.95
C ASP A 25 54.45 15.47 -52.04
N GLY A 26 53.55 14.71 -51.39
CA GLY A 26 53.86 13.56 -50.53
C GLY A 26 52.85 12.39 -50.57
N ASN A 27 52.84 11.52 -49.53
CA ASN A 27 52.10 10.24 -49.46
C ASN A 27 50.60 10.30 -49.04
N SER A 28 49.87 9.20 -49.29
CA SER A 28 48.47 8.96 -48.88
C SER A 28 48.25 7.57 -48.23
N VAL A 29 47.34 7.43 -47.24
CA VAL A 29 47.19 6.25 -46.37
C VAL A 29 45.71 5.89 -46.07
N ASN A 30 45.39 4.59 -45.97
CA ASN A 30 44.05 4.02 -45.72
C ASN A 30 43.92 3.50 -44.28
N LEU A 31 42.78 3.78 -43.65
CA LEU A 31 42.53 3.67 -42.23
C LEU A 31 41.23 2.87 -41.91
N ALA A 32 40.70 2.05 -42.82
CA ALA A 32 39.37 1.43 -42.68
C ALA A 32 39.27 0.17 -41.81
N GLY A 33 40.37 -0.51 -41.49
CA GLY A 33 40.35 -1.68 -40.60
C GLY A 33 39.93 -1.35 -39.15
N LEU A 34 39.74 -0.06 -38.90
CA LEU A 34 39.58 0.64 -37.65
C LEU A 34 38.10 0.92 -37.29
N LYS A 35 37.13 0.05 -37.63
CA LYS A 35 35.69 0.29 -37.35
C LYS A 35 35.04 -0.80 -36.50
N ASP A 36 34.53 -0.40 -35.33
CA ASP A 36 33.99 -1.24 -34.25
C ASP A 36 32.46 -1.10 -34.03
N ASN A 37 31.82 -0.16 -34.74
CA ASN A 37 30.44 -0.24 -35.19
C ASN A 37 29.36 -0.54 -34.14
N LEU A 38 28.95 0.46 -33.37
CA LEU A 38 27.65 0.40 -32.70
C LEU A 38 26.63 1.45 -33.19
N GLY A 39 26.81 1.95 -34.42
CA GLY A 39 25.83 2.76 -35.15
C GLY A 39 26.30 2.98 -36.59
N ASN A 40 25.53 2.86 -37.67
CA ASN A 40 24.14 2.51 -37.96
C ASN A 40 23.76 1.03 -37.69
N HIS A 41 24.50 0.36 -36.79
CA HIS A 41 24.25 -1.02 -36.44
C HIS A 41 22.89 -1.19 -35.76
N THR A 42 22.09 -2.15 -36.25
CA THR A 42 20.88 -2.65 -35.60
C THR A 42 21.11 -4.11 -35.25
N ALA A 43 21.04 -4.48 -33.96
CA ALA A 43 21.23 -5.86 -33.52
C ALA A 43 20.05 -6.74 -33.99
N THR A 44 20.30 -7.67 -34.92
CA THR A 44 19.29 -8.61 -35.45
C THR A 44 19.25 -9.95 -34.71
N GLN A 45 20.12 -10.11 -33.72
CA GLN A 45 20.24 -11.29 -32.85
C GLN A 45 20.52 -10.82 -31.42
N SER A 46 20.40 -11.72 -30.45
CA SER A 46 20.84 -11.45 -29.08
C SER A 46 22.30 -11.04 -29.10
N LEU A 47 22.58 -9.90 -28.48
CA LEU A 47 23.94 -9.51 -28.25
C LEU A 47 24.50 -10.41 -27.16
N ASP A 48 25.31 -11.40 -27.56
CA ASP A 48 26.09 -12.16 -26.60
C ASP A 48 27.11 -11.21 -26.00
N MET A 49 26.81 -10.78 -24.79
CA MET A 49 27.72 -9.93 -24.06
C MET A 49 28.97 -10.71 -23.67
N ASN A 50 29.00 -12.05 -23.72
CA ASN A 50 30.14 -12.91 -23.34
C ASN A 50 30.77 -12.47 -22.00
N GLY A 51 29.88 -12.22 -21.02
CA GLY A 51 30.26 -11.70 -19.69
C GLY A 51 30.71 -10.23 -19.67
N LYS A 52 30.45 -9.45 -20.72
CA LYS A 52 30.71 -8.01 -20.79
C LYS A 52 29.51 -7.20 -20.29
N TRP A 53 29.79 -5.97 -19.90
CA TRP A 53 28.80 -5.03 -19.40
C TRP A 53 28.22 -4.21 -20.54
N LEU A 54 26.94 -3.84 -20.42
CA LEU A 54 26.43 -2.68 -21.15
C LEU A 54 26.73 -1.46 -20.31
N THR A 55 27.77 -0.72 -20.71
CA THR A 55 28.32 0.39 -19.95
C THR A 55 28.79 1.50 -20.88
N ASN A 56 28.75 2.73 -20.37
CA ASN A 56 29.40 3.89 -20.98
C ASN A 56 30.85 4.05 -20.50
N ASP A 57 31.29 3.25 -19.53
CA ASP A 57 32.66 3.19 -19.04
C ASP A 57 33.13 1.73 -18.94
N ALA A 58 33.92 1.31 -19.91
CA ALA A 58 34.41 -0.07 -20.02
C ALA A 58 35.46 -0.44 -18.96
N ASN A 59 35.94 0.52 -18.18
CA ASN A 59 36.92 0.29 -17.11
C ASN A 59 36.25 -0.06 -15.77
N PHE A 60 34.92 0.10 -15.68
CA PHE A 60 34.17 -0.13 -14.45
C PHE A 60 32.95 -1.04 -14.63
N ASN A 61 32.61 -1.71 -13.52
CA ASN A 61 31.55 -2.71 -13.42
C ASN A 61 30.27 -2.04 -12.87
N ASN A 62 29.80 -1.00 -13.56
CA ASN A 62 28.76 -0.10 -13.07
C ASN A 62 27.52 0.00 -13.98
N GLY A 63 27.54 -0.70 -15.12
CA GLY A 63 26.43 -0.73 -16.07
C GLY A 63 25.39 -1.83 -15.81
N ILE A 64 24.72 -2.28 -16.86
CA ILE A 64 23.82 -3.42 -16.79
C ILE A 64 24.63 -4.69 -17.04
N PHE A 65 24.50 -5.64 -16.11
CA PHE A 65 25.11 -6.95 -16.21
C PHE A 65 24.06 -8.05 -16.30
N LEU A 66 24.32 -8.99 -17.21
CA LEU A 66 23.49 -10.16 -17.44
C LEU A 66 24.28 -11.43 -17.14
N GLN A 67 23.90 -12.12 -16.07
CA GLN A 67 24.44 -13.44 -15.74
C GLN A 67 23.90 -14.52 -16.68
N THR A 68 24.62 -15.63 -16.83
CA THR A 68 24.17 -16.81 -17.59
C THR A 68 22.93 -17.48 -16.98
N ASN A 69 22.66 -17.23 -15.69
CA ASN A 69 21.42 -17.60 -15.00
C ASN A 69 20.27 -16.59 -15.22
N GLY A 70 20.51 -15.50 -15.96
CA GLY A 70 19.53 -14.50 -16.36
C GLY A 70 19.16 -13.46 -15.30
N HIS A 71 19.76 -13.47 -14.12
CA HIS A 71 19.57 -12.39 -13.16
C HIS A 71 20.13 -11.07 -13.72
N VAL A 72 19.38 -10.00 -13.52
CA VAL A 72 19.75 -8.66 -13.95
C VAL A 72 20.32 -7.93 -12.76
N GLY A 73 21.62 -7.74 -12.83
CA GLY A 73 22.31 -6.82 -11.97
C GLY A 73 22.38 -5.48 -12.68
N ILE A 74 21.82 -4.45 -12.07
CA ILE A 74 22.21 -3.09 -12.42
C ILE A 74 23.31 -2.75 -11.42
N GLY A 75 24.51 -2.47 -11.90
CA GLY A 75 25.70 -2.23 -11.06
C GLY A 75 26.34 -3.48 -10.42
N THR A 76 25.84 -4.70 -10.66
CA THR A 76 26.44 -5.90 -10.08
C THR A 76 26.53 -7.06 -11.05
N ALA A 77 27.66 -7.76 -11.03
CA ALA A 77 27.82 -9.00 -11.78
C ALA A 77 27.31 -10.25 -11.04
N ASP A 78 26.93 -10.11 -9.76
CA ASP A 78 26.42 -11.21 -8.94
C ASP A 78 25.07 -10.91 -8.25
N PRO A 79 24.01 -10.63 -9.04
CA PRO A 79 22.66 -10.44 -8.52
C PRO A 79 22.15 -11.67 -7.74
N GLN A 80 21.70 -11.44 -6.50
CA GLN A 80 21.18 -12.45 -5.54
C GLN A 80 19.64 -12.48 -5.53
N ALA A 81 19.02 -11.44 -6.07
CA ALA A 81 17.62 -11.44 -6.50
C ALA A 81 17.55 -11.28 -8.02
N LYS A 82 16.39 -11.58 -8.60
CA LYS A 82 16.20 -11.51 -10.04
C LYS A 82 16.48 -10.13 -10.62
N LEU A 83 15.96 -9.12 -9.94
CA LEU A 83 16.25 -7.73 -10.19
C LEU A 83 16.97 -7.23 -8.96
N ASP A 84 18.28 -7.28 -9.06
CA ASP A 84 19.16 -6.84 -8.00
C ASP A 84 19.78 -5.55 -8.49
N ILE A 85 19.13 -4.47 -8.09
CA ILE A 85 19.60 -3.15 -8.45
C ILE A 85 20.54 -2.76 -7.33
N ARG A 86 21.83 -2.83 -7.65
CA ARG A 86 22.93 -2.60 -6.73
C ARG A 86 23.71 -1.38 -7.14
N PRO A 87 24.50 -0.85 -6.21
CA PRO A 87 25.53 0.07 -6.59
C PRO A 87 26.55 -0.60 -7.52
N GLY A 88 26.86 0.09 -8.61
CA GLY A 88 28.01 -0.21 -9.45
C GLY A 88 29.30 -0.14 -8.64
N ASN A 89 30.37 -0.81 -9.10
CA ASN A 89 31.71 -0.39 -8.68
C ASN A 89 32.07 0.85 -9.48
N ASP A 90 31.84 2.04 -8.92
CA ASP A 90 32.02 3.31 -9.63
C ASP A 90 33.51 3.75 -9.69
N GLY A 91 34.43 2.97 -9.10
CA GLY A 91 35.88 3.11 -9.33
C GLY A 91 36.61 4.18 -8.52
N ASP A 92 35.89 5.14 -7.97
CA ASP A 92 36.41 6.11 -7.02
C ASP A 92 36.38 5.47 -5.60
N PRO A 93 37.52 5.34 -4.91
CA PRO A 93 37.55 4.82 -3.54
C PRO A 93 36.82 5.72 -2.52
N ASN A 94 36.39 6.93 -2.93
CA ASN A 94 35.54 7.84 -2.18
C ASN A 94 34.11 7.96 -2.75
N SER A 95 33.72 7.22 -3.81
CA SER A 95 32.35 7.32 -4.33
C SER A 95 31.36 6.69 -3.37
N ASP A 96 30.49 7.55 -2.92
CA ASP A 96 29.52 7.31 -1.87
C ASP A 96 28.28 6.58 -2.47
N PRO A 97 27.89 5.40 -1.98
CA PRO A 97 26.79 4.56 -2.52
C PRO A 97 25.37 5.17 -2.42
N THR A 98 25.24 6.47 -2.17
CA THR A 98 24.06 7.13 -1.57
C THR A 98 23.15 7.87 -2.56
N SER A 99 23.45 7.88 -3.86
CA SER A 99 22.66 8.55 -4.92
C SER A 99 21.98 7.60 -5.92
N MET A 100 21.99 6.29 -5.64
CA MET A 100 21.49 5.26 -6.56
C MET A 100 20.05 4.85 -6.21
N THR A 101 19.09 5.14 -7.10
CA THR A 101 17.71 4.66 -6.97
C THR A 101 17.57 3.28 -7.60
N GLY A 102 17.18 2.30 -6.78
CA GLY A 102 16.83 0.96 -7.23
C GLY A 102 15.71 0.99 -8.27
N LEU A 103 14.50 1.26 -7.81
CA LEU A 103 13.31 1.42 -8.64
C LEU A 103 12.71 2.81 -8.37
N ASN A 104 12.91 3.76 -9.28
CA ASN A 104 12.21 5.04 -9.21
C ASN A 104 10.86 4.91 -9.93
N VAL A 105 9.74 5.14 -9.23
CA VAL A 105 8.38 5.17 -9.81
C VAL A 105 7.77 6.55 -9.57
N ASP A 106 8.27 7.54 -10.30
CA ASP A 106 7.77 8.91 -10.22
C ASP A 106 6.52 9.09 -11.11
N ILE A 107 5.40 9.48 -10.50
CA ILE A 107 4.13 9.87 -11.15
C ILE A 107 3.82 11.37 -10.98
N SER A 108 4.75 12.15 -10.45
CA SER A 108 4.49 13.48 -9.91
C SER A 108 4.47 14.61 -10.95
N THR A 109 4.95 14.38 -12.18
CA THR A 109 4.85 15.39 -13.26
C THR A 109 3.42 15.59 -13.79
N PHE A 110 2.46 14.82 -13.27
CA PHE A 110 1.05 15.22 -13.26
C PHE A 110 0.81 16.30 -12.18
N GLY A 111 0.65 17.56 -12.58
CA GLY A 111 0.55 18.73 -11.69
C GLY A 111 -0.76 18.91 -10.89
N GLY A 112 -1.03 18.07 -9.88
CA GLY A 112 -2.20 18.23 -8.99
C GLY A 112 -1.92 17.85 -7.52
N ALA A 113 -2.66 18.45 -6.58
CA ALA A 113 -2.36 18.50 -5.13
C ALA A 113 -2.42 17.16 -4.35
N GLY A 114 -1.45 16.93 -3.44
CA GLY A 114 -1.36 15.81 -2.46
C GLY A 114 0.02 15.09 -2.46
N SER A 115 0.36 14.34 -1.38
CA SER A 115 1.49 13.39 -1.41
C SER A 115 1.15 12.23 -2.35
N LYS A 116 1.89 12.11 -3.46
CA LYS A 116 1.74 11.05 -4.47
C LYS A 116 2.82 9.99 -4.30
N PHE A 117 2.39 8.76 -4.11
CA PHE A 117 3.22 7.57 -4.09
C PHE A 117 2.44 6.48 -4.83
N ALA A 118 3.14 5.64 -5.60
CA ALA A 118 2.48 4.50 -6.24
C ALA A 118 1.95 3.52 -5.17
N ALA A 119 2.77 3.23 -4.16
CA ALA A 119 2.41 2.40 -3.01
C ALA A 119 3.50 2.50 -1.91
N LEU A 120 3.10 2.21 -0.67
CA LEU A 120 3.97 2.09 0.50
C LEU A 120 3.99 0.63 0.96
N PHE A 121 5.05 -0.12 0.71
CA PHE A 121 5.22 -1.48 1.22
C PHE A 121 5.87 -1.44 2.62
N LEU A 122 5.07 -1.62 3.68
CA LEU A 122 5.33 -1.31 5.10
C LEU A 122 5.34 -2.56 6.00
N GLY A 123 6.48 -3.27 6.06
CA GLY A 123 6.63 -4.41 6.99
C GLY A 123 5.71 -5.59 6.66
N GLY A 124 5.45 -5.76 5.37
CA GLY A 124 4.44 -6.68 4.84
C GLY A 124 3.04 -6.07 4.78
N ASN A 125 2.83 -4.86 5.31
CA ASN A 125 1.62 -4.08 5.06
C ASN A 125 1.77 -3.25 3.78
N VAL A 126 0.68 -2.77 3.17
CA VAL A 126 0.71 -1.90 1.99
C VAL A 126 -0.20 -0.69 2.20
N GLY A 127 0.36 0.52 2.11
CA GLY A 127 -0.36 1.79 2.15
C GLY A 127 -0.55 2.40 0.75
N ILE A 128 -1.79 2.70 0.37
CA ILE A 128 -2.12 3.38 -0.89
C ILE A 128 -2.92 4.65 -0.58
N GLY A 129 -2.40 5.81 -0.98
CA GLY A 129 -2.91 7.13 -0.59
C GLY A 129 -2.91 7.41 0.93
N THR A 130 -2.57 6.40 1.74
CA THR A 130 -2.34 6.51 3.17
C THR A 130 -0.87 6.37 3.48
N SER A 131 -0.46 7.08 4.51
CA SER A 131 0.82 6.87 5.16
C SER A 131 0.70 6.03 6.44
N ASN A 132 -0.50 5.77 6.96
CA ASN A 132 -0.69 5.11 8.24
C ASN A 132 -1.58 3.85 8.13
N PRO A 133 -1.06 2.75 7.57
CA PRO A 133 -1.81 1.51 7.39
C PRO A 133 -1.91 0.67 8.68
N THR A 134 -2.52 1.20 9.74
CA THR A 134 -2.66 0.49 11.04
C THR A 134 -3.95 -0.30 11.15
N GLN A 135 -4.91 0.06 10.32
CA GLN A 135 -6.23 -0.55 10.36
C GLN A 135 -6.19 -1.97 9.81
N ALA A 136 -5.22 -2.29 8.93
CA ALA A 136 -5.10 -3.62 8.32
C ALA A 136 -3.72 -3.86 7.68
N LYS A 137 -3.51 -5.07 7.12
CA LYS A 137 -2.35 -5.38 6.27
C LYS A 137 -2.30 -4.50 5.02
N VAL A 138 -3.40 -4.25 4.34
CA VAL A 138 -3.46 -3.27 3.26
C VAL A 138 -4.39 -2.14 3.68
N VAL A 139 -3.94 -0.90 3.57
CA VAL A 139 -4.76 0.26 3.91
C VAL A 139 -4.77 1.23 2.75
N ILE A 140 -5.97 1.58 2.33
CA ILE A 140 -6.23 2.52 1.27
C ILE A 140 -6.92 3.74 1.89
N ASN A 141 -6.25 4.89 1.82
CA ASN A 141 -6.81 6.16 2.27
C ASN A 141 -6.77 7.15 1.11
N GLY A 142 -7.90 7.80 0.86
CA GLY A 142 -8.10 8.60 -0.32
C GLY A 142 -8.89 7.84 -1.37
N SER A 143 -9.44 8.61 -2.30
CA SER A 143 -10.40 8.12 -3.26
C SER A 143 -10.32 8.92 -4.54
N VAL A 144 -10.89 8.33 -5.58
CA VAL A 144 -11.21 9.01 -6.81
C VAL A 144 -12.73 9.02 -6.89
N LEU A 145 -13.30 10.20 -7.13
CA LEU A 145 -14.75 10.33 -7.29
C LEU A 145 -15.25 9.49 -8.48
N ASN A 146 -16.30 8.68 -8.27
CA ASN A 146 -16.90 7.80 -9.28
C ASN A 146 -18.39 7.50 -8.96
N THR A 147 -19.20 7.17 -9.98
CA THR A 147 -20.67 6.93 -9.87
C THR A 147 -21.02 5.49 -10.26
N LEU A 148 -21.65 4.72 -9.36
CA LEU A 148 -22.01 3.29 -9.55
C LEU A 148 -23.43 3.01 -9.03
N SER A 149 -24.13 1.97 -9.54
CA SER A 149 -25.39 1.45 -8.97
C SER A 149 -25.08 0.30 -8.00
N TYR A 150 -25.59 0.37 -6.78
CA TYR A 150 -25.25 -0.56 -5.72
C TYR A 150 -26.43 -0.75 -4.77
N GLY A 151 -26.63 -1.98 -4.29
CA GLY A 151 -27.42 -2.25 -3.09
C GLY A 151 -26.57 -1.94 -1.85
N TRP A 152 -27.17 -1.35 -0.82
CA TRP A 152 -26.47 -1.03 0.43
C TRP A 152 -27.25 -1.56 1.61
N LEU A 153 -26.53 -2.00 2.64
CA LEU A 153 -27.12 -2.29 3.95
C LEU A 153 -27.25 -0.96 4.68
N ASN A 154 -28.48 -0.56 5.02
CA ASN A 154 -28.74 0.68 5.72
C ASN A 154 -28.67 0.47 7.23
N SER A 155 -27.95 1.34 7.95
CA SER A 155 -27.89 1.29 9.42
C SER A 155 -29.26 1.51 10.09
N SER A 156 -30.22 2.04 9.33
CA SER A 156 -31.61 2.23 9.75
C SER A 156 -32.51 1.02 9.48
N GLY A 157 -32.09 0.05 8.66
CA GLY A 157 -32.75 -1.24 8.53
C GLY A 157 -32.10 -2.20 9.51
N GLN A 158 -32.91 -2.92 10.29
CA GLN A 158 -32.41 -3.84 11.31
C GLN A 158 -31.59 -4.98 10.69
N THR A 159 -30.29 -4.76 10.52
CA THR A 159 -29.30 -5.80 10.30
C THR A 159 -28.35 -5.81 11.49
N GLY A 160 -28.18 -6.97 12.11
CA GLY A 160 -27.49 -7.16 13.39
C GLY A 160 -26.09 -6.54 13.44
N GLY A 161 -26.01 -5.33 13.98
CA GLY A 161 -24.75 -4.66 14.32
C GLY A 161 -24.20 -5.16 15.65
N SER A 162 -22.88 -5.18 15.79
CA SER A 162 -22.23 -5.43 17.08
C SER A 162 -22.65 -4.35 18.07
N GLY A 163 -23.36 -4.73 19.14
CA GLY A 163 -23.93 -3.79 20.12
C GLY A 163 -22.91 -2.94 20.90
N SER A 164 -21.60 -3.11 20.66
CA SER A 164 -20.52 -2.24 21.14
C SER A 164 -19.25 -2.40 20.28
N PRO A 165 -18.39 -1.36 20.17
CA PRO A 165 -17.14 -1.43 19.41
C PRO A 165 -16.22 -2.53 19.93
N SER A 166 -15.67 -3.37 19.03
CA SER A 166 -14.73 -4.44 19.38
C SER A 166 -13.50 -4.41 18.47
N THR A 167 -12.33 -4.73 19.03
CA THR A 167 -11.07 -4.85 18.28
C THR A 167 -11.05 -6.16 17.50
N ASN A 168 -10.88 -6.09 16.19
CA ASN A 168 -10.87 -7.25 15.30
C ASN A 168 -9.64 -7.20 14.35
N PRO A 169 -9.10 -8.35 13.93
CA PRO A 169 -8.00 -8.39 12.97
C PRO A 169 -8.53 -8.16 11.55
N TYR A 170 -7.99 -7.16 10.85
CA TYR A 170 -8.32 -6.88 9.45
C TYR A 170 -7.10 -7.04 8.55
N SER A 171 -7.30 -7.62 7.36
CA SER A 171 -6.27 -7.72 6.32
C SER A 171 -6.38 -6.62 5.27
N LEU A 172 -7.56 -6.00 5.10
CA LEU A 172 -7.79 -4.85 4.24
C LEU A 172 -8.63 -3.79 4.97
N TYR A 173 -8.25 -2.52 4.85
CA TYR A 173 -9.03 -1.38 5.30
C TYR A 173 -9.08 -0.30 4.23
N THR A 174 -10.27 0.26 4.01
CA THR A 174 -10.50 1.41 3.15
C THR A 174 -11.27 2.47 3.92
N ASN A 175 -10.86 3.74 3.84
CA ASN A 175 -11.58 4.83 4.50
C ASN A 175 -12.88 5.19 3.78
N GLU A 176 -12.93 4.90 2.48
CA GLU A 176 -14.10 5.04 1.62
C GLU A 176 -14.67 3.68 1.23
N ARG A 177 -15.68 3.69 0.37
CA ARG A 177 -16.38 2.50 -0.11
C ARG A 177 -15.45 1.58 -0.87
N ILE A 178 -15.54 0.29 -0.58
CA ILE A 178 -15.07 -0.76 -1.49
C ILE A 178 -16.18 -0.97 -2.51
N ALA A 179 -15.97 -0.51 -3.72
CA ALA A 179 -16.80 -0.92 -4.84
C ALA A 179 -16.29 -2.28 -5.34
N ALA A 180 -17.17 -3.27 -5.33
CA ALA A 180 -16.93 -4.59 -5.90
C ALA A 180 -18.22 -5.09 -6.55
N SER A 181 -18.14 -5.81 -7.66
CA SER A 181 -19.30 -6.44 -8.31
C SER A 181 -19.88 -7.58 -7.47
N GLU A 182 -19.03 -8.21 -6.66
CA GLU A 182 -19.34 -9.33 -5.81
C GLU A 182 -18.45 -9.25 -4.57
N PHE A 183 -19.06 -9.42 -3.39
CA PHE A 183 -18.35 -9.43 -2.11
C PHE A 183 -18.76 -10.69 -1.34
N ASN A 184 -17.89 -11.70 -1.36
CA ASN A 184 -18.16 -13.01 -0.77
C ASN A 184 -17.69 -13.05 0.69
N ALA A 185 -18.63 -12.91 1.61
CA ALA A 185 -18.39 -13.10 3.04
C ALA A 185 -18.64 -14.57 3.43
N HIS A 186 -17.59 -15.32 3.70
CA HIS A 186 -17.69 -16.75 4.04
C HIS A 186 -18.00 -16.96 5.53
N SER A 187 -18.92 -17.89 5.82
CA SER A 187 -19.25 -18.33 7.17
C SER A 187 -19.27 -19.86 7.21
N ASP A 188 -18.08 -20.48 7.30
CA ASP A 188 -17.91 -21.93 7.21
C ASP A 188 -17.95 -22.61 8.60
N MET A 189 -18.48 -23.82 8.70
CA MET A 189 -18.53 -24.57 9.97
C MET A 189 -17.13 -24.98 10.48
N ARG A 190 -16.17 -25.17 9.57
CA ARG A 190 -14.78 -25.55 9.88
C ARG A 190 -13.99 -24.42 10.55
N ILE A 191 -14.42 -23.17 10.39
CA ILE A 191 -13.82 -22.01 11.04
C ILE A 191 -14.53 -21.62 12.35
N LYS A 192 -15.47 -22.47 12.82
CA LYS A 192 -16.24 -22.25 14.06
C LYS A 192 -15.94 -23.34 15.07
N ASN A 193 -15.77 -22.97 16.34
CA ASN A 193 -15.72 -23.94 17.43
C ASN A 193 -17.15 -24.31 17.83
N ILE A 194 -17.73 -25.26 17.11
CA ILE A 194 -19.10 -25.71 17.33
C ILE A 194 -19.14 -26.51 18.63
N LYS A 195 -19.76 -25.93 19.67
CA LYS A 195 -19.96 -26.57 20.99
C LYS A 195 -20.97 -27.73 20.95
N GLY A 196 -21.72 -27.81 19.86
CA GLY A 196 -22.83 -28.72 19.64
C GLY A 196 -23.99 -27.94 19.01
N THR A 197 -24.99 -28.67 18.52
CA THR A 197 -26.32 -28.11 18.32
C THR A 197 -26.97 -27.94 19.69
N SER A 198 -27.63 -26.81 19.91
CA SER A 198 -28.50 -26.65 21.09
C SER A 198 -29.68 -27.61 21.00
N ASP A 199 -30.27 -27.90 22.15
CA ASP A 199 -31.51 -28.69 22.20
C ASP A 199 -32.68 -27.77 21.87
N ALA A 200 -33.42 -28.09 20.80
CA ALA A 200 -34.49 -27.22 20.32
C ALA A 200 -35.68 -27.12 21.29
N ALA A 201 -35.92 -28.14 22.13
CA ALA A 201 -36.98 -28.11 23.13
C ALA A 201 -36.58 -27.22 24.32
N ASP A 202 -35.33 -27.31 24.74
CA ASP A 202 -34.78 -26.43 25.78
C ASP A 202 -34.71 -24.97 25.29
N ASP A 203 -34.25 -24.73 24.07
CA ASP A 203 -34.23 -23.40 23.46
C ASP A 203 -35.65 -22.80 23.39
N LEU A 204 -36.65 -23.59 22.97
CA LEU A 204 -38.04 -23.16 22.91
C LEU A 204 -38.60 -22.87 24.32
N ASN A 205 -38.32 -23.74 25.30
CA ASN A 205 -38.73 -23.51 26.69
C ASN A 205 -38.14 -22.21 27.23
N THR A 206 -36.86 -21.94 26.98
CA THR A 206 -36.21 -20.67 27.34
C THR A 206 -36.87 -19.49 26.64
N LEU A 207 -37.13 -19.57 25.33
CA LEU A 207 -37.78 -18.50 24.57
C LEU A 207 -39.20 -18.21 25.08
N MET A 208 -39.96 -19.25 25.45
CA MET A 208 -41.32 -19.11 25.97
C MET A 208 -41.38 -18.47 27.36
N GLN A 209 -40.29 -18.52 28.13
CA GLN A 209 -40.20 -17.87 29.44
C GLN A 209 -39.79 -16.40 29.35
N ILE A 210 -39.41 -15.90 28.16
CA ILE A 210 -39.10 -14.49 27.95
C ILE A 210 -40.41 -13.71 27.83
N GLU A 211 -40.67 -12.85 28.81
CA GLU A 211 -41.83 -11.96 28.81
C GLU A 211 -41.63 -10.75 27.89
N ILE A 212 -42.63 -10.48 27.04
CA ILE A 212 -42.70 -9.26 26.24
C ILE A 212 -43.57 -8.24 26.97
N THR A 213 -42.99 -7.08 27.28
CA THR A 213 -43.56 -6.07 28.15
C THR A 213 -43.76 -4.76 27.41
N ASP A 214 -44.97 -4.21 27.54
CA ASP A 214 -45.29 -2.84 27.12
C ASP A 214 -44.93 -1.87 28.24
N TYR A 215 -44.12 -0.84 27.96
CA TYR A 215 -43.73 0.17 28.95
C TYR A 215 -43.43 1.55 28.32
N THR A 216 -43.30 2.56 29.17
CA THR A 216 -42.74 3.89 28.83
C THR A 216 -41.55 4.18 29.73
N LEU A 217 -40.57 4.95 29.25
CA LEU A 217 -39.44 5.37 30.08
C LEU A 217 -39.92 6.34 31.17
N ARG A 218 -39.34 6.25 32.37
CA ARG A 218 -39.69 7.13 33.49
C ARG A 218 -39.24 8.58 33.24
N ASP A 219 -38.04 8.75 32.68
CA ASP A 219 -37.58 10.05 32.19
C ASP A 219 -38.07 10.28 30.74
N THR A 220 -39.31 10.74 30.63
CA THR A 220 -39.92 11.09 29.35
C THR A 220 -39.44 12.43 28.80
N VAL A 221 -38.72 13.25 29.59
CA VAL A 221 -38.22 14.57 29.17
C VAL A 221 -36.97 14.40 28.31
N ALA A 222 -36.05 13.53 28.74
CA ALA A 222 -34.85 13.23 27.96
C ALA A 222 -35.09 12.17 26.86
N ASN A 223 -35.99 11.20 27.07
CA ASN A 223 -36.11 10.02 26.20
C ASN A 223 -37.46 9.91 25.46
N GLY A 224 -38.35 10.90 25.61
CA GLY A 224 -39.68 10.87 25.00
C GLY A 224 -40.67 9.94 25.70
N SER A 225 -41.95 10.06 25.34
CA SER A 225 -43.09 9.36 25.96
C SER A 225 -43.70 8.25 25.10
N THR A 226 -43.04 7.86 24.01
CA THR A 226 -43.58 6.87 23.06
C THR A 226 -43.60 5.48 23.71
N PRO A 227 -44.74 4.76 23.74
CA PRO A 227 -44.80 3.38 24.23
C PRO A 227 -43.81 2.46 23.51
N GLN A 228 -43.15 1.61 24.27
CA GLN A 228 -42.17 0.63 23.80
C GLN A 228 -42.68 -0.78 24.11
N LYS A 229 -42.54 -1.71 23.17
CA LYS A 229 -42.78 -3.15 23.38
C LYS A 229 -41.48 -3.91 23.26
N LYS A 230 -40.90 -4.30 24.38
CA LYS A 230 -39.59 -4.98 24.44
C LYS A 230 -39.54 -5.92 25.65
N VAL A 231 -38.40 -6.56 25.85
CA VAL A 231 -38.11 -7.36 27.04
C VAL A 231 -37.58 -6.47 28.18
N ILE A 232 -37.80 -6.86 29.44
CA ILE A 232 -37.17 -6.23 30.60
C ILE A 232 -35.94 -7.03 31.00
N ALA A 233 -34.78 -6.39 31.10
CA ALA A 233 -33.50 -7.06 31.34
C ALA A 233 -33.49 -7.92 32.62
N GLN A 234 -34.13 -7.47 33.71
CA GLN A 234 -34.22 -8.24 34.95
C GLN A 234 -35.04 -9.53 34.78
N GLN A 235 -36.09 -9.51 33.96
CA GLN A 235 -36.91 -10.70 33.67
C GLN A 235 -36.13 -11.67 32.77
N VAL A 236 -35.45 -11.15 31.73
CA VAL A 236 -34.57 -11.96 30.86
C VAL A 236 -33.43 -12.60 31.67
N ALA A 237 -32.89 -11.91 32.66
CA ALA A 237 -31.80 -12.44 33.50
C ALA A 237 -32.21 -13.67 34.33
N GLN A 238 -33.49 -13.80 34.68
CA GLN A 238 -34.00 -14.95 35.43
C GLN A 238 -34.09 -16.21 34.56
N VAL A 239 -34.28 -16.06 33.26
CA VAL A 239 -34.57 -17.17 32.32
C VAL A 239 -33.42 -17.46 31.37
N TYR A 240 -32.65 -16.44 31.00
CA TYR A 240 -31.51 -16.52 30.08
C TYR A 240 -30.37 -15.57 30.53
N PRO A 241 -29.73 -15.86 31.67
CA PRO A 241 -28.80 -14.95 32.34
C PRO A 241 -27.62 -14.49 31.47
N GLN A 242 -27.15 -15.34 30.54
CA GLN A 242 -26.07 -15.00 29.62
C GLN A 242 -26.39 -13.88 28.62
N ALA A 243 -27.65 -13.50 28.45
CA ALA A 243 -28.05 -12.37 27.62
C ALA A 243 -28.07 -11.02 28.35
N VAL A 244 -27.80 -10.98 29.67
CA VAL A 244 -27.91 -9.75 30.48
C VAL A 244 -26.61 -9.48 31.25
N THR A 245 -26.00 -8.33 31.01
CA THR A 245 -24.78 -7.88 31.72
C THR A 245 -25.17 -7.19 33.03
N THR A 246 -24.65 -7.64 34.17
CA THR A 246 -25.03 -7.14 35.52
C THR A 246 -24.20 -5.96 36.05
N ASN A 247 -23.17 -5.52 35.32
CA ASN A 247 -22.23 -4.48 35.77
C ASN A 247 -22.58 -3.06 35.25
N LEU A 248 -23.86 -2.74 35.10
CA LEU A 248 -24.31 -1.41 34.69
C LEU A 248 -24.53 -0.52 35.92
N THR A 249 -23.77 0.57 36.01
CA THR A 249 -23.85 1.57 37.09
C THR A 249 -24.83 2.72 36.80
N GLU A 250 -25.61 2.64 35.72
CA GLU A 250 -26.66 3.62 35.41
C GLU A 250 -27.87 3.39 36.34
N VAL A 251 -27.73 3.83 37.57
CA VAL A 251 -28.84 3.92 38.52
C VAL A 251 -29.62 5.19 38.19
N VAL A 252 -30.91 5.07 37.87
CA VAL A 252 -31.81 6.23 37.84
C VAL A 252 -32.01 6.67 39.29
N PRO A 253 -31.53 7.85 39.71
CA PRO A 253 -31.74 8.31 41.08
C PRO A 253 -33.23 8.58 41.31
N ASP A 254 -33.74 8.29 42.51
CA ASP A 254 -35.16 8.47 42.91
C ASP A 254 -35.66 9.93 42.90
N ILE A 255 -34.85 10.88 42.40
CA ILE A 255 -35.09 12.33 42.43
C ILE A 255 -36.27 12.82 41.57
N TYR A 256 -36.93 11.94 40.81
CA TYR A 256 -38.16 12.25 40.07
C TYR A 256 -39.44 11.85 40.81
N GLN A 257 -39.35 11.25 42.00
CA GLN A 257 -40.50 11.08 42.86
C GLN A 257 -40.93 12.47 43.37
N ARG A 258 -42.15 12.91 43.03
CA ARG A 258 -42.70 14.16 43.58
C ARG A 258 -42.70 14.05 45.11
N ALA A 259 -42.03 14.98 45.78
CA ALA A 259 -42.10 15.08 47.24
C ALA A 259 -43.54 15.33 47.69
N GLU A 260 -44.02 14.57 48.67
CA GLU A 260 -45.28 14.85 49.33
C GLU A 260 -45.09 16.02 50.28
N VAL A 261 -45.67 17.17 49.93
CA VAL A 261 -45.76 18.30 50.85
C VAL A 261 -46.97 18.08 51.75
N LYS A 262 -46.72 17.84 53.04
CA LYS A 262 -47.75 17.91 54.08
C LYS A 262 -47.44 19.10 54.98
N ASP A 263 -48.39 20.02 55.10
CA ASP A 263 -48.30 21.18 55.99
C ASP A 263 -47.08 22.09 55.78
N GLY A 264 -46.66 22.31 54.53
CA GLY A 264 -45.65 23.30 54.17
C GLY A 264 -44.19 22.87 54.33
N TRP A 265 -43.93 21.61 54.67
CA TRP A 265 -42.59 21.03 54.69
C TRP A 265 -42.44 19.93 53.64
N ILE A 266 -41.26 19.88 53.02
CA ILE A 266 -40.84 18.80 52.14
C ILE A 266 -40.41 17.65 53.07
N MET A 267 -41.15 16.54 53.07
CA MET A 267 -40.74 15.30 53.75
C MET A 267 -39.93 14.40 52.81
#